data_AF-A0A936CPH2-F1
#
_entry.id   AF-A0A936CPH2-F1
#
_cell.length_a   1.000
_cell.length_b   1.000
_cell.length_c   1.000
_cell.angle_alpha   90.00
_cell.angle_beta   90.00
_cell.angle_gamma   90.00
#
_symmetry.space_group_name_H-M   'P 1'
#
loop_
_entity.id
_entity.type
_entity.pdbx_description
1 polymer ?
#
loop_
_entity_poly.entity_id
_entity_poly.type
_entity_poly.pdbx_seq_one_letter_code
_entity_poly.pdbx_strand_id
1 'polypeptide(L)'
;MEKRFKYITVIIDVYSRYIINWSLSNAIEAETQTKLVSESLEIFAAPRIINSDQGSQYTSQVWVDCLNYYRIQISMGGKGMATDNAFIERFFRTIKQEYIYVNPKKEVIYLYQGIEQYIGYYNHKRPHQGINQHIPVELYKEDNTQISIGKIQIPAGLSSVEKKKIFLQ
;
A
#
# COMPACT_ATOMS: atom_id res chain seq x y z
N MET A 1 4.19 25.84 -20.80
CA MET A 1 3.33 24.85 -20.11
C MET A 1 3.84 24.67 -18.70
N GLU A 2 3.05 25.00 -17.69
CA GLU A 2 3.40 24.70 -16.30
C GLU A 2 3.53 23.18 -16.12
N LYS A 3 4.65 22.73 -15.57
CA LYS A 3 4.81 21.35 -15.13
C LYS A 3 3.92 21.13 -13.91
N ARG A 4 2.71 20.61 -14.11
CA ARG A 4 1.86 20.15 -13.00
C ARG A 4 2.29 18.73 -12.62
N PHE A 5 2.88 18.59 -11.45
CA PHE A 5 3.21 17.30 -10.89
C PHE A 5 1.93 16.51 -10.56
N LYS A 6 2.05 15.19 -10.62
CA LYS A 6 1.01 14.26 -10.17
C LYS A 6 1.59 13.41 -9.06
N TYR A 7 0.78 13.18 -8.04
CA TYR A 7 1.16 12.38 -6.89
C TYR A 7 0.35 11.09 -6.93
N ILE A 8 1.05 9.97 -6.84
CA ILE A 8 0.43 8.67 -6.63
C ILE A 8 0.65 8.31 -5.18
N THR A 9 -0.43 7.93 -4.50
CA THR A 9 -0.37 7.38 -3.15
C THR A 9 -0.81 5.93 -3.21
N VAL A 10 -0.13 5.04 -2.49
CA VAL A 10 -0.39 3.61 -2.46
C VAL A 10 -0.50 3.09 -1.03
N ILE A 11 -1.52 2.28 -0.77
CA ILE A 11 -1.65 1.43 0.42
C ILE A 11 -1.19 0.03 0.06
N ILE A 12 -0.13 -0.44 0.72
CA ILE A 12 0.41 -1.80 0.53
C ILE A 12 0.31 -2.60 1.82
N ASP A 13 -0.12 -3.85 1.73
CA ASP A 13 0.05 -4.84 2.79
C ASP A 13 1.51 -5.30 2.87
N VAL A 14 2.14 -5.10 4.03
CA VAL A 14 3.58 -5.36 4.20
C VAL A 14 3.92 -6.84 4.06
N TYR A 15 3.02 -7.75 4.46
CA TYR A 15 3.28 -9.19 4.45
C TYR A 15 3.13 -9.83 3.07
N SER A 16 2.05 -9.55 2.35
CA SER A 16 1.72 -10.14 1.05
C SER A 16 2.24 -9.32 -0.13
N ARG A 17 2.66 -8.07 0.10
CA ARG A 17 2.90 -7.05 -0.93
C ARG A 17 1.66 -6.64 -1.71
N TYR A 18 0.46 -7.06 -1.31
CA TYR A 18 -0.75 -6.73 -2.03
C TYR A 18 -1.02 -5.21 -1.96
N ILE A 19 -1.21 -4.59 -3.11
CA ILE A 19 -1.67 -3.20 -3.17
C ILE A 19 -3.18 -3.19 -2.87
N ILE A 20 -3.53 -2.69 -1.69
CA ILE A 20 -4.91 -2.66 -1.19
C ILE A 20 -5.71 -1.60 -1.94
N ASN A 21 -5.14 -0.39 -2.03
CA ASN A 21 -5.77 0.73 -2.73
C ASN A 21 -4.71 1.76 -3.13
N TRP A 22 -5.08 2.68 -4.01
CA TRP A 22 -4.20 3.74 -4.49
C TRP A 22 -5.02 4.95 -4.99
N SER A 23 -4.39 6.11 -5.07
CA SER A 23 -4.98 7.31 -5.66
C SER A 23 -3.98 8.07 -6.53
N LEU A 24 -4.50 8.89 -7.44
CA LEU A 24 -3.72 9.82 -8.25
C LEU A 24 -4.27 11.24 -8.06
N SER A 25 -3.47 12.14 -7.51
CA SER A 25 -3.88 13.51 -7.14
C SER A 25 -2.96 14.58 -7.71
N ASN A 26 -3.41 15.83 -7.65
CA ASN A 26 -2.62 17.02 -7.99
C ASN A 26 -1.78 17.55 -6.82
N ALA A 27 -2.12 17.14 -5.60
CA ALA A 27 -1.50 17.59 -4.36
C ALA A 27 -1.56 16.47 -3.31
N ILE A 28 -0.65 16.52 -2.35
CA ILE A 28 -0.66 15.62 -1.19
C ILE A 28 -1.38 16.35 -0.05
N GLU A 29 -2.68 16.13 0.06
CA GLU A 29 -3.55 16.77 1.07
C GLU A 29 -4.07 15.74 2.08
N ALA A 30 -4.10 16.11 3.36
CA ALA A 30 -4.52 15.26 4.46
C ALA A 30 -5.89 14.59 4.23
N GLU A 31 -6.84 15.34 3.70
CA GLU A 31 -8.20 14.90 3.42
C GLU A 31 -8.20 13.82 2.33
N THR A 32 -7.42 14.03 1.27
CA THR A 32 -7.30 13.06 0.16
C THR A 32 -6.68 11.75 0.64
N GLN A 33 -5.64 11.83 1.48
CA GLN A 33 -4.98 10.67 2.06
C GLN A 33 -5.89 9.91 3.04
N THR A 34 -6.59 10.65 3.90
CA THR A 34 -7.52 10.08 4.88
C THR A 34 -8.68 9.39 4.18
N LYS A 35 -9.22 10.02 3.13
CA LYS A 35 -10.31 9.45 2.32
C LYS A 35 -9.89 8.13 1.66
N LEU A 36 -8.68 8.06 1.09
CA LEU A 36 -8.18 6.82 0.49
C LEU A 36 -8.16 5.67 1.51
N VAL A 37 -7.72 5.94 2.74
CA VAL A 37 -7.73 4.94 3.81
C VAL A 37 -9.14 4.58 4.24
N SER A 38 -10.02 5.55 4.47
CA SER A 38 -11.39 5.27 4.89
C SER A 38 -12.15 4.43 3.85
N GLU A 39 -12.05 4.76 2.56
CA GLU A 39 -12.63 3.97 1.46
C GLU A 39 -12.08 2.54 1.43
N SER A 40 -10.80 2.36 1.75
CA SER A 40 -10.20 1.03 1.84
C SER A 40 -10.79 0.22 3.01
N LEU A 41 -11.05 0.87 4.15
CA LEU A 41 -11.58 0.25 5.35
C LEU A 41 -13.08 -0.09 5.25
N GLU A 42 -13.79 0.46 4.27
CA GLU A 42 -15.18 0.06 3.94
C GLU A 42 -15.24 -1.30 3.23
N ILE A 43 -14.16 -1.69 2.53
CA ILE A 43 -14.09 -2.90 1.70
C ILE A 43 -13.25 -3.99 2.37
N PHE A 44 -12.17 -3.60 3.04
CA PHE A 44 -11.18 -4.51 3.62
C PHE A 44 -11.19 -4.45 5.14
N ALA A 45 -10.81 -5.55 5.78
CA ALA A 45 -10.66 -5.61 7.23
C ALA A 45 -9.59 -4.62 7.72
N ALA A 46 -9.88 -3.95 8.84
CA ALA A 46 -8.96 -2.98 9.42
C ALA A 46 -7.62 -3.65 9.83
N PRO A 47 -6.47 -3.07 9.44
CA PRO A 47 -5.17 -3.53 9.90
C PRO A 47 -4.99 -3.19 11.37
N ARG A 48 -4.02 -3.84 12.01
CA ARG A 48 -3.64 -3.51 13.40
C ARG A 48 -2.80 -2.24 13.43
N ILE A 49 -1.88 -2.11 12.47
CA ILE A 49 -0.92 -1.00 12.39
C ILE A 49 -0.95 -0.41 10.99
N ILE A 50 -0.92 0.92 10.92
CA ILE A 50 -0.57 1.65 9.70
C ILE A 50 0.74 2.40 9.92
N ASN A 51 1.64 2.21 8.96
CA ASN A 51 2.87 2.98 8.84
C ASN A 51 2.72 3.98 7.69
N SER A 52 3.31 5.14 7.88
CA SER A 52 3.39 6.18 6.87
C SER A 52 4.68 6.99 7.05
N ASP A 53 4.99 7.83 6.07
CA ASP A 53 5.99 8.88 6.24
C ASP A 53 5.57 9.88 7.33
N GLN A 54 6.49 10.74 7.76
CA GLN A 54 6.25 11.80 8.76
C GLN A 54 5.73 13.10 8.15
N GLY A 55 5.09 13.03 6.97
CA GLY A 55 4.50 14.18 6.31
C GLY A 55 3.32 14.77 7.09
N SER A 56 3.05 16.08 6.93
CA SER A 56 1.97 16.78 7.63
C SER A 56 0.59 16.17 7.36
N GLN A 57 0.39 15.56 6.19
CA GLN A 57 -0.82 14.84 5.84
C GLN A 57 -1.09 13.65 6.78
N TYR A 58 -0.04 12.97 7.24
CA TYR A 58 -0.11 11.77 8.09
C TYR A 58 0.02 12.07 9.60
N THR A 59 0.20 13.34 9.95
CA THR A 59 0.18 13.82 11.34
C THR A 59 -1.00 14.76 11.62
N SER A 60 -1.83 15.02 10.62
CA SER A 60 -3.01 15.88 10.71
C SER A 60 -4.09 15.31 11.63
N GLN A 61 -4.93 16.18 12.18
CA GLN A 61 -6.02 15.76 13.07
C GLN A 61 -7.04 14.87 12.34
N VAL A 62 -7.41 15.21 11.10
CA VAL A 62 -8.35 14.42 10.29
C VAL A 62 -7.85 12.99 10.05
N TRP A 63 -6.54 12.83 9.85
CA TRP A 63 -5.90 11.53 9.71
C TRP A 63 -5.91 10.74 11.01
N VAL A 64 -5.46 11.36 12.11
CA VAL A 64 -5.39 10.73 13.43
C VAL A 64 -6.78 10.30 13.92
N ASP A 65 -7.80 11.16 13.75
CA ASP A 65 -9.18 10.87 14.16
C ASP A 65 -9.78 9.71 13.38
N CYS A 66 -9.56 9.66 12.06
CA CYS A 66 -9.98 8.54 11.23
C CYS A 66 -9.40 7.22 11.73
N LEU A 67 -8.09 7.17 11.94
CA LEU A 67 -7.43 5.93 12.37
C LEU A 67 -7.81 5.51 13.79
N ASN A 68 -7.99 6.48 14.70
CA ASN A 68 -8.50 6.21 16.05
C ASN A 68 -9.93 5.67 16.03
N TYR A 69 -10.79 6.19 15.16
CA TYR A 69 -12.16 5.68 14.97
C TYR A 69 -12.15 4.19 14.60
N TYR A 70 -11.27 3.79 13.69
CA TYR A 70 -11.07 2.39 13.31
C TYR A 70 -10.17 1.59 14.26
N ARG A 71 -9.71 2.18 15.37
CA ARG A 71 -8.81 1.58 16.38
C ARG A 71 -7.49 1.05 15.78
N ILE A 72 -6.97 1.73 14.77
CA ILE A 72 -5.72 1.39 14.10
C ILE A 72 -4.57 2.08 14.82
N GLN A 73 -3.50 1.33 15.12
CA GLN A 73 -2.30 1.91 15.71
C GLN A 73 -1.47 2.63 14.64
N ILE A 74 -1.15 3.90 14.89
CA ILE A 74 -0.24 4.69 14.06
C ILE A 74 1.19 4.41 14.50
N SER A 75 2.08 4.07 13.57
CA SER A 75 3.52 3.97 13.84
C SER A 75 4.32 4.86 12.89
N MET A 76 4.96 5.89 13.47
CA MET A 76 5.72 6.93 12.76
C MET A 76 7.14 7.09 13.37
N GLY A 77 7.85 5.99 13.59
CA GLY A 77 9.27 6.00 13.97
C GLY A 77 9.60 4.78 14.83
N GLY A 78 10.31 3.79 14.29
CA GLY A 78 10.69 2.60 15.06
C GLY A 78 11.58 1.59 14.32
N LYS A 79 12.17 0.66 15.09
CA LYS A 79 12.97 -0.46 14.58
C LYS A 79 12.07 -1.34 13.69
N GLY A 80 12.32 -1.38 12.38
CA GLY A 80 11.49 -2.09 11.39
C GLY A 80 10.82 -1.19 10.34
N MET A 81 10.82 0.14 10.51
CA MET A 81 10.24 1.04 9.48
C MET A 81 11.05 1.10 8.20
N ALA A 82 12.38 1.08 8.29
CA ALA A 82 13.24 1.07 7.12
C ALA A 82 12.95 -0.14 6.21
N THR A 83 12.61 -1.28 6.81
CA THR A 83 12.23 -2.49 6.08
C THR A 83 10.84 -2.37 5.47
N ASP A 84 9.86 -1.75 6.14
CA ASP A 84 8.52 -1.57 5.54
C ASP A 84 8.56 -0.59 4.36
N ASN A 85 9.26 0.53 4.55
CA ASN A 85 9.42 1.55 3.52
C ASN A 85 10.12 0.96 2.28
N ALA A 86 11.07 0.05 2.47
CA ALA A 86 11.74 -0.64 1.36
C ALA A 86 10.79 -1.42 0.44
N PHE A 87 9.62 -1.88 0.92
CA PHE A 87 8.66 -2.58 0.09
C PHE A 87 7.88 -1.64 -0.82
N ILE A 88 7.40 -0.51 -0.29
CA ILE A 88 6.69 0.49 -1.11
C ILE A 88 7.65 1.22 -2.06
N GLU A 89 8.88 1.50 -1.61
CA GLU A 89 9.92 2.07 -2.48
C GLU A 89 10.28 1.12 -3.63
N ARG A 90 10.33 -0.19 -3.35
CA ARG A 90 10.53 -1.21 -4.39
C ARG A 90 9.38 -1.22 -5.38
N PHE A 91 8.13 -1.16 -4.91
CA PHE A 91 6.97 -1.02 -5.80
C PHE A 91 7.11 0.21 -6.70
N PHE A 92 7.39 1.39 -6.12
CA PHE A 92 7.53 2.63 -6.88
C PHE A 92 8.66 2.57 -7.90
N ARG A 93 9.80 1.97 -7.55
CA ARG A 93 10.90 1.76 -8.50
C ARG A 93 10.44 0.92 -9.68
N THR A 94 9.74 -0.19 -9.41
CA THR A 94 9.27 -1.11 -10.44
C THR A 94 8.25 -0.45 -11.37
N ILE A 95 7.16 0.14 -10.86
CA ILE A 95 6.15 0.78 -11.73
C ILE A 95 6.73 1.97 -12.51
N LYS A 96 7.68 2.71 -11.92
CA LYS A 96 8.36 3.81 -12.63
C LYS A 96 9.12 3.28 -13.85
N GLN A 97 9.90 2.22 -13.66
CA GLN A 97 10.73 1.64 -14.71
C GLN A 97 9.92 0.89 -15.77
N GLU A 98 8.99 0.04 -15.34
CA GLU A 98 8.25 -0.88 -16.22
C GLU A 98 7.07 -0.19 -16.93
N TYR A 99 6.51 0.89 -16.36
CA TYR A 99 5.34 1.57 -16.94
C TYR A 99 5.54 3.06 -17.16
N ILE A 100 5.82 3.85 -16.11
CA ILE A 100 5.71 5.32 -16.18
C ILE A 100 6.76 5.94 -17.12
N TYR A 101 8.03 5.52 -17.02
CA TYR A 101 9.11 6.10 -17.84
C TYR A 101 9.05 5.66 -19.30
N VAL A 102 8.51 4.47 -19.57
CA VAL A 102 8.35 3.95 -20.94
C VAL A 102 7.04 4.41 -21.60
N ASN A 103 6.10 4.98 -20.84
CA ASN A 103 4.83 5.51 -21.34
C ASN A 103 4.60 6.97 -20.91
N PRO A 104 5.27 7.96 -21.53
CA PRO A 104 4.98 9.37 -21.27
C PRO A 104 3.61 9.75 -21.83
N LYS A 105 2.54 9.49 -21.07
CA LYS A 105 1.17 9.87 -21.42
C LYS A 105 1.00 11.38 -21.24
N LYS A 106 0.44 12.04 -22.26
CA LYS A 106 0.13 13.47 -22.20
C LYS A 106 -1.14 13.76 -21.40
N GLU A 107 -2.07 12.82 -21.36
CA GLU A 107 -3.36 12.98 -20.66
C GLU A 107 -3.43 12.13 -19.41
N VAL A 108 -4.00 12.72 -18.36
CA VAL A 108 -4.08 12.15 -17.00
C VAL A 108 -4.94 10.89 -16.98
N ILE A 109 -5.99 10.83 -17.80
CA ILE A 109 -6.88 9.67 -17.86
C ILE A 109 -6.15 8.39 -18.29
N TYR A 110 -5.27 8.49 -19.29
CA TYR A 110 -4.47 7.34 -19.74
C TYR A 110 -3.39 6.96 -18.73
N LEU A 111 -2.86 7.93 -17.98
CA LEU A 111 -1.95 7.63 -16.88
C LEU A 111 -2.68 6.83 -15.79
N TYR A 112 -3.87 7.29 -15.37
CA TYR A 112 -4.70 6.60 -14.38
C TYR A 112 -5.04 5.17 -14.80
N GLN A 113 -5.62 4.99 -16.00
CA GLN A 113 -6.00 3.67 -16.50
C GLN A 113 -4.83 2.70 -16.60
N GLY A 114 -3.66 3.16 -17.03
CA GLY A 114 -2.52 2.25 -17.10
C GLY A 114 -1.87 1.97 -15.74
N ILE A 115 -1.93 2.89 -14.77
CA ILE A 115 -1.57 2.57 -13.38
C ILE A 115 -2.53 1.50 -12.82
N GLU A 116 -3.84 1.66 -13.06
CA GLU A 116 -4.86 0.69 -12.66
C GLU A 116 -4.57 -0.71 -13.22
N GLN A 117 -4.34 -0.79 -14.54
CA GLN A 117 -3.99 -2.04 -15.21
C GLN A 117 -2.69 -2.64 -14.67
N TYR A 118 -1.67 -1.81 -14.44
CA TYR A 118 -0.39 -2.26 -13.92
C TYR A 118 -0.52 -2.80 -12.50
N ILE A 119 -1.26 -2.13 -11.61
CA ILE A 119 -1.54 -2.63 -10.25
C ILE A 119 -2.33 -3.94 -10.31
N GLY A 120 -3.29 -4.06 -11.23
CA GLY A 120 -3.99 -5.32 -11.50
C GLY A 120 -3.04 -6.46 -11.85
N TYR A 121 -2.09 -6.22 -12.78
CA TYR A 121 -1.02 -7.16 -13.13
C TYR A 121 -0.11 -7.48 -11.94
N TYR A 122 0.34 -6.46 -11.21
CA TYR A 122 1.22 -6.59 -10.05
C TYR A 122 0.61 -7.50 -8.97
N ASN A 123 -0.68 -7.32 -8.66
CA ASN A 123 -1.39 -8.07 -7.62
C ASN A 123 -1.76 -9.50 -8.03
N HIS A 124 -2.09 -9.73 -9.31
CA HIS A 124 -2.74 -10.98 -9.74
C HIS A 124 -1.92 -11.85 -10.69
N LYS A 125 -0.77 -11.37 -11.17
CA LYS A 125 0.01 -12.08 -12.19
C LYS A 125 1.51 -12.07 -11.96
N ARG A 126 2.04 -11.06 -11.27
CA ARG A 126 3.49 -10.89 -11.09
C ARG A 126 3.97 -11.70 -9.86
N PRO A 127 4.87 -12.69 -10.03
CA PRO A 127 5.50 -13.36 -8.90
C PRO A 127 6.56 -12.45 -8.26
N HIS A 128 6.74 -12.54 -6.94
CA HIS A 128 7.68 -11.70 -6.20
C HIS A 128 8.69 -12.53 -5.41
N GLN A 129 9.98 -12.33 -5.68
CA GLN A 129 11.08 -13.00 -4.96
C GLN A 129 11.02 -12.81 -3.45
N GLY A 130 10.60 -11.63 -2.98
CA GLY A 130 10.51 -11.32 -1.54
C GLY A 130 9.43 -12.09 -0.79
N ILE A 131 8.59 -12.83 -1.49
CA ILE A 131 7.54 -13.70 -0.96
C ILE A 131 7.56 -15.07 -1.68
N ASN A 132 8.76 -15.63 -1.90
CA ASN A 132 8.97 -16.97 -2.47
C ASN A 132 8.29 -17.21 -3.83
N GLN A 133 8.27 -16.18 -4.70
CA GLN A 133 7.66 -16.25 -6.03
C GLN A 133 6.14 -16.41 -6.04
N HIS A 134 5.46 -16.22 -4.92
CA HIS A 134 4.00 -16.08 -4.90
C HIS A 134 3.55 -14.77 -5.56
N ILE A 135 2.32 -14.78 -6.07
CA ILE A 135 1.64 -13.55 -6.47
C ILE A 135 0.94 -12.93 -5.22
N PRO A 136 0.86 -11.59 -5.10
CA PRO A 136 0.41 -10.95 -3.86
C PRO A 136 -0.99 -11.37 -3.39
N VAL A 137 -1.92 -11.56 -4.34
CA VAL A 137 -3.31 -11.92 -4.03
C VAL A 137 -3.44 -13.29 -3.35
N GLU A 138 -2.55 -14.25 -3.63
CA GLU A 138 -2.59 -15.58 -2.99
C GLU A 138 -2.35 -15.44 -1.48
N LEU A 139 -1.26 -14.76 -1.11
CA LEU A 139 -0.89 -14.58 0.29
C LEU A 139 -1.86 -13.67 1.04
N TYR A 140 -2.37 -12.63 0.39
CA TYR A 140 -3.36 -11.73 1.00
C TYR A 140 -4.65 -12.47 1.34
N LYS A 141 -5.11 -13.38 0.47
CA LYS A 141 -6.29 -14.21 0.74
C LYS A 141 -6.03 -15.25 1.82
N GLU A 142 -4.88 -15.92 1.80
CA GLU A 142 -4.52 -16.92 2.81
C GLU A 142 -4.46 -16.32 4.21
N ASP A 143 -3.90 -15.12 4.36
CA ASP A 143 -3.82 -14.44 5.66
C ASP A 143 -5.21 -14.05 6.18
N ASN A 144 -6.11 -13.62 5.29
CA ASN A 144 -7.52 -13.36 5.63
C ASN A 144 -8.34 -14.65 5.88
N THR A 145 -7.90 -15.80 5.36
CA THR A 145 -8.59 -17.10 5.51
C THR A 145 -8.13 -17.84 6.78
N GLN A 146 -6.92 -17.58 7.29
CA GLN A 146 -6.38 -18.16 8.54
C GLN A 146 -7.14 -17.75 9.80
N ILE A 147 -8.11 -16.83 9.70
CA ILE A 147 -9.07 -16.53 10.78
C ILE A 147 -10.03 -17.71 11.02
N SER A 148 -10.14 -18.68 10.09
CA SER A 148 -11.12 -19.77 10.17
C SER A 148 -10.55 -21.17 10.40
N ILE A 149 -9.27 -21.47 10.11
CA ILE A 149 -8.77 -22.85 10.24
C ILE A 149 -7.27 -22.90 10.57
N GLY A 150 -6.93 -23.60 11.63
CA GLY A 150 -5.58 -23.68 12.17
C GLY A 150 -4.56 -24.45 11.31
N LYS A 151 -3.30 -24.10 11.55
CA LYS A 151 -2.04 -24.72 11.10
C LYS A 151 -1.64 -24.45 9.64
N ILE A 152 -0.98 -23.31 9.42
CA ILE A 152 -0.04 -23.12 8.31
C ILE A 152 1.32 -22.74 8.90
N GLN A 153 2.37 -23.41 8.41
CA GLN A 153 3.75 -23.20 8.81
C GLN A 153 4.32 -22.08 7.94
N ILE A 154 4.65 -20.94 8.55
CA ILE A 154 5.09 -19.71 7.88
C ILE A 154 6.62 -19.76 7.66
N PRO A 155 7.15 -19.26 6.53
CA PRO A 155 8.59 -19.15 6.31
C PRO A 155 9.26 -18.41 7.47
N ALA A 156 10.34 -18.98 8.00
CA ALA A 156 11.10 -18.43 9.12
C ALA A 156 11.70 -17.07 8.74
N GLY A 157 11.06 -15.97 9.16
CA GLY A 157 11.62 -14.63 8.94
C GLY A 157 10.69 -13.45 9.20
N LEU A 158 9.36 -13.63 9.17
CA LEU A 158 8.41 -12.55 9.42
C LEU A 158 7.61 -12.82 10.71
N SER A 159 7.59 -11.84 11.60
CA SER A 159 6.89 -11.91 12.88
C SER A 159 5.36 -11.87 12.67
N SER A 160 4.59 -12.40 13.62
CA SER A 160 3.11 -12.32 13.62
C SER A 160 2.56 -10.88 13.58
N VAL A 161 3.40 -9.87 13.78
CA VAL A 161 3.05 -8.44 13.75
C VAL A 161 2.98 -7.90 12.31
N GLU A 162 3.77 -8.44 11.37
CA GLU A 162 3.82 -7.94 9.98
C GLU A 162 2.59 -8.32 9.15
N LYS A 163 1.86 -9.37 9.56
CA LYS A 163 0.63 -9.85 8.93
C LYS A 163 -0.57 -8.90 9.03
N LYS A 164 -0.51 -7.87 9.88
CA LYS A 164 -1.62 -6.91 10.06
C LYS A 164 -1.17 -5.48 9.91
N LYS A 165 -0.20 -5.27 9.03
CA LYS A 165 0.50 -4.00 8.90
C LYS A 165 0.43 -3.53 7.45
N ILE A 166 -0.06 -2.32 7.28
CA ILE A 166 -0.06 -1.66 5.98
C ILE A 166 0.90 -0.47 5.99
N PHE A 167 1.43 -0.13 4.82
CA PHE A 167 2.23 1.08 4.62
C PHE A 167 1.53 1.99 3.60
N LEU A 168 1.49 3.29 3.90
CA LEU A 168 0.97 4.34 3.01
C LEU A 168 2.08 5.30 2.62
N GLN A 169 2.28 5.49 1.31
CA GLN A 169 3.18 6.51 0.73
C GLN A 169 2.60 7.07 -0.55
#